data_AF-A0A8T3PNW8-F1
#
_entry.id   AF-A0A8T3PNW8-F1
#
_cell.length_a   1.000
_cell.length_b   1.000
_cell.length_c   1.000
_cell.angle_alpha   90.00
_cell.angle_beta   90.00
_cell.angle_gamma   90.00
#
_symmetry.space_group_name_H-M   'P 1'
#
loop_
_entity.id
_entity.type
_entity.pdbx_description
1 polymer ?
#
loop_
_entity_poly.entity_id
_entity_poly.type
_entity_poly.pdbx_seq_one_letter_code
_entity_poly.pdbx_strand_id
1 'polypeptide(L)'
;MIHDLDLLDRLSAFDPIKFGGEVFRATRKSLDPLTPSTSGGRWAPKDGPAVLYMSTEGEGALAEIAFHWSQFYPLPSKPAALHRIGLTARRTMRLLRADLVDLGVDWARYGEMSYERSQVIGAAAAFLERDGLLAPSARWSLRNRSPIRGQPCPR
;
A
#
# COMPACT_ATOMS: atom_id res chain seq x y z
N MET A 1 -18.55 -13.69 -0.61
CA MET A 1 -17.53 -13.48 -1.67
C MET A 1 -17.02 -14.86 -2.05
N ILE A 2 -17.20 -15.28 -3.29
CA ILE A 2 -16.59 -16.53 -3.78
C ILE A 2 -15.19 -16.14 -4.26
N HIS A 3 -14.16 -16.71 -3.64
CA HIS A 3 -12.78 -16.49 -4.07
C HIS A 3 -12.46 -17.39 -5.25
N ASP A 4 -11.74 -16.84 -6.23
CA ASP A 4 -11.19 -17.57 -7.36
C ASP A 4 -10.16 -18.60 -6.87
N LEU A 5 -10.40 -19.88 -7.14
CA LEU A 5 -9.57 -20.99 -6.66
C LEU A 5 -8.17 -20.96 -7.27
N ASP A 6 -8.04 -20.59 -8.55
CA ASP A 6 -6.75 -20.51 -9.22
C ASP A 6 -5.91 -19.39 -8.62
N LEU A 7 -6.55 -18.27 -8.26
CA LEU A 7 -5.87 -17.19 -7.57
C LEU A 7 -5.42 -17.61 -6.17
N LEU A 8 -6.28 -18.29 -5.42
CA LEU A 8 -5.93 -18.77 -4.08
C LEU A 8 -4.75 -19.75 -4.12
N ASP A 9 -4.76 -20.69 -5.05
CA ASP A 9 -3.67 -21.66 -5.21
C ASP A 9 -2.34 -20.95 -5.51
N ARG A 10 -2.36 -20.03 -6.47
CA ARG A 10 -1.19 -19.20 -6.81
C ARG A 10 -0.68 -18.36 -5.65
N LEU A 11 -1.58 -17.75 -4.87
CA LEU A 11 -1.22 -16.94 -3.70
C LEU A 11 -0.77 -17.80 -2.51
N SER A 12 -1.24 -19.04 -2.41
CA SER A 12 -0.83 -19.98 -1.36
C SER A 12 0.63 -20.42 -1.53
N ALA A 13 1.10 -20.49 -2.78
CA ALA A 13 2.48 -20.83 -3.12
C ALA A 13 3.51 -19.76 -2.71
N PHE A 14 3.08 -18.54 -2.33
CA PHE A 14 3.99 -17.53 -1.79
C PHE A 14 4.38 -17.87 -0.35
N ASP A 15 5.68 -18.01 -0.12
CA ASP A 15 6.23 -18.18 1.22
C ASP A 15 5.99 -16.91 2.07
N PRO A 16 5.34 -17.04 3.23
CA PRO A 16 5.18 -15.91 4.14
C PRO A 16 6.54 -15.47 4.68
N ILE A 17 6.78 -14.17 4.68
CA ILE A 17 7.94 -13.58 5.34
C ILE A 17 7.55 -12.95 6.67
N LYS A 18 8.49 -12.96 7.61
CA LYS A 18 8.41 -12.13 8.81
C LYS A 18 8.81 -10.71 8.43
N PHE A 19 8.01 -9.74 8.81
CA PHE A 19 8.32 -8.34 8.68
C PHE A 19 8.38 -7.70 10.06
N GLY A 20 9.49 -7.04 10.35
CA GLY A 20 9.70 -6.27 11.57
C GLY A 20 10.43 -4.99 11.21
N GLY A 21 9.85 -3.84 11.55
CA GLY A 21 10.47 -2.57 11.21
C GLY A 21 9.60 -1.37 11.49
N GLU A 22 10.15 -0.20 11.16
CA GLU A 22 9.41 1.06 11.21
C GLU A 22 8.64 1.25 9.91
N VAL A 23 7.38 1.65 10.04
CA VAL A 23 6.51 2.04 8.94
C VAL A 23 5.90 3.41 9.23
N PHE A 24 5.44 4.05 8.17
CA PHE A 24 4.92 5.40 8.19
C PHE A 24 3.48 5.40 7.72
N ARG A 25 2.63 6.14 8.43
CA ARG A 25 1.25 6.39 8.03
C ARG A 25 0.94 7.87 8.14
N ALA A 26 0.45 8.45 7.07
CA ALA A 26 -0.06 9.81 7.07
C ALA A 26 -1.58 9.78 7.26
N THR A 27 -2.09 10.55 8.21
CA THR A 27 -3.53 10.69 8.48
C THR A 27 -3.87 12.16 8.69
N ARG A 28 -5.17 12.48 8.77
CA ARG A 28 -5.59 13.79 9.30
C ARG A 28 -5.23 13.83 10.79
N LYS A 29 -4.75 14.97 11.29
CA LYS A 29 -4.28 15.11 12.69
C LYS A 29 -5.30 14.68 13.76
N SER A 30 -6.60 14.70 13.46
CA SER A 30 -7.66 14.29 14.38
C SER A 30 -8.01 12.81 14.36
N LEU A 31 -7.38 12.01 13.49
CA LEU A 31 -7.64 10.57 13.37
C LEU A 31 -6.56 9.77 14.08
N ASP A 32 -6.97 8.73 14.78
CA ASP A 32 -6.05 7.75 15.35
C ASP A 32 -5.32 7.00 14.21
N PRO A 33 -3.97 7.02 14.17
CA PRO A 33 -3.17 6.36 13.15
C PRO A 33 -3.24 4.83 13.18
N LEU A 34 -3.85 4.20 14.18
CA LEU A 34 -4.07 2.76 14.24
C LEU A 34 -5.51 2.36 13.87
N THR A 35 -6.40 3.33 13.62
CA THR A 35 -7.75 3.02 13.14
C THR A 35 -7.69 2.47 11.70
N PRO A 36 -8.18 1.25 11.45
CA PRO A 36 -8.15 0.65 10.12
C PRO A 36 -9.14 1.33 9.17
N SER A 37 -8.81 1.29 7.88
CA SER A 37 -9.69 1.76 6.82
C SER A 37 -10.72 0.69 6.46
N THR A 38 -11.99 1.08 6.45
CA THR A 38 -13.13 0.28 5.97
C THR A 38 -13.81 0.91 4.76
N SER A 39 -13.35 2.07 4.28
CA SER A 39 -13.94 2.78 3.14
C SER A 39 -13.61 2.15 1.78
N GLY A 40 -12.84 1.06 1.77
CA GLY A 40 -12.21 0.51 0.59
C GLY A 40 -10.97 1.29 0.16
N GLY A 41 -10.17 0.65 -0.69
CA GLY A 41 -8.91 1.15 -1.24
C GLY A 41 -8.35 0.16 -2.26
N ARG A 42 -7.07 0.31 -2.62
CA ARG A 42 -6.44 -0.53 -3.65
C ARG A 42 -6.43 -2.02 -3.29
N TRP A 43 -6.21 -2.34 -2.02
CA TRP A 43 -6.03 -3.71 -1.53
C TRP A 43 -7.24 -4.27 -0.77
N ALA A 44 -8.29 -3.48 -0.57
CA ALA A 44 -9.49 -3.95 0.11
C ALA A 44 -10.73 -3.27 -0.51
N PRO A 45 -11.77 -4.01 -0.90
CA PRO A 45 -13.04 -3.40 -1.27
C PRO A 45 -13.72 -2.79 -0.04
N LYS A 46 -14.76 -1.97 -0.24
CA LYS A 46 -15.50 -1.29 0.84
C LYS A 46 -16.13 -2.27 1.83
N ASP A 47 -16.65 -3.39 1.33
CA ASP A 47 -17.24 -4.45 2.16
C ASP A 47 -16.23 -5.58 2.45
N GLY A 48 -14.92 -5.26 2.34
CA GLY A 48 -13.81 -6.19 2.53
C GLY A 48 -13.19 -6.13 3.93
N PRO A 49 -12.01 -6.74 4.10
CA PRO A 49 -11.28 -6.69 5.37
C PRO A 49 -10.88 -5.25 5.71
N ALA A 50 -10.89 -4.93 7.00
CA ALA A 50 -10.39 -3.66 7.50
C ALA A 50 -8.85 -3.64 7.38
N VAL A 51 -8.28 -2.63 6.73
CA VAL A 51 -6.83 -2.59 6.40
C VAL A 51 -6.16 -1.29 6.81
N LEU A 52 -4.89 -1.38 7.19
CA LEU A 52 -4.03 -0.22 7.45
C LEU A 52 -3.09 -0.02 6.25
N TYR A 53 -3.27 1.09 5.53
CA TYR A 53 -2.32 1.49 4.49
C TYR A 53 -1.14 2.20 5.15
N MET A 54 0.04 1.59 5.02
CA MET A 54 1.30 2.07 5.58
C MET A 54 2.40 1.98 4.52
N SER A 55 3.40 2.83 4.65
CA SER A 55 4.58 2.86 3.78
C SER A 55 5.83 2.53 4.59
N THR A 56 6.82 1.88 3.99
CA THR A 56 8.14 1.70 4.62
C THR A 56 8.97 2.99 4.62
N GLU A 57 8.55 3.99 3.85
CA GLU A 57 9.19 5.32 3.76
C GLU A 57 8.21 6.44 4.08
N GLY A 58 8.68 7.48 4.78
CA GLY A 58 7.86 8.63 5.15
C GLY A 58 7.32 9.38 3.94
N GLU A 59 8.14 9.59 2.92
CA GLU A 59 7.76 10.25 1.67
C GLU A 59 6.68 9.49 0.90
N GLY A 60 6.74 8.15 0.92
CA GLY A 60 5.69 7.32 0.35
C GLY A 60 4.34 7.52 1.03
N ALA A 61 4.32 7.62 2.37
CA ALA A 61 3.09 7.92 3.11
C ALA A 61 2.54 9.32 2.80
N LEU A 62 3.43 10.31 2.63
CA LEU A 62 3.06 11.68 2.25
C LEU A 62 2.50 11.76 0.82
N ALA A 63 3.07 11.00 -0.11
CA ALA A 63 2.59 10.96 -1.49
C ALA A 63 1.16 10.41 -1.58
N GLU A 64 0.84 9.36 -0.80
CA GLU A 64 -0.51 8.77 -0.78
C GLU A 64 -1.56 9.75 -0.20
N ILE A 65 -1.26 10.44 0.92
CA ILE A 65 -2.22 11.41 1.48
C ILE A 65 -2.40 12.64 0.58
N ALA A 66 -1.33 13.10 -0.08
CA ALA A 66 -1.40 14.20 -1.04
C ALA A 66 -2.30 13.85 -2.23
N PHE A 67 -2.14 12.64 -2.78
CA PHE A 67 -3.02 12.14 -3.84
C PHE A 67 -4.46 11.95 -3.37
N HIS A 68 -4.68 11.46 -2.15
CA HIS A 68 -6.04 11.34 -1.61
C HIS A 68 -6.71 12.71 -1.46
N TRP A 69 -5.97 13.73 -1.00
CA TRP A 69 -6.50 15.08 -0.83
C TRP A 69 -6.77 15.81 -2.14
N SER A 70 -5.98 15.58 -3.18
CA SER A 70 -6.21 16.19 -4.50
C SER A 70 -7.52 15.75 -5.16
N GLN A 71 -8.17 14.71 -4.65
CA GLN A 71 -9.49 14.26 -5.11
C GLN A 71 -10.65 15.07 -4.52
N PHE A 72 -10.42 15.90 -3.49
CA PHE A 72 -11.48 16.68 -2.85
C PHE A 72 -11.48 18.12 -3.37
N TYR A 73 -12.68 18.65 -3.59
CA TYR A 73 -12.91 20.07 -3.79
C TYR A 73 -14.04 20.56 -2.86
N PRO A 74 -13.79 21.56 -1.99
CA PRO A 74 -12.51 22.24 -1.78
C PRO A 74 -11.46 21.33 -1.12
N LEU A 75 -10.19 21.73 -1.23
CA LEU A 75 -9.09 21.03 -0.56
C LEU A 75 -9.32 20.96 0.96
N PRO A 76 -8.98 19.84 1.62
CA PRO A 76 -9.08 19.73 3.07
C PRO A 76 -8.20 20.79 3.75
N SER A 77 -8.77 21.55 4.70
CA SER A 77 -8.06 22.60 5.44
C SER A 77 -7.33 22.11 6.69
N LYS A 78 -7.65 20.90 7.17
CA LYS A 78 -7.05 20.33 8.38
C LYS A 78 -5.66 19.75 8.06
N PRO A 79 -4.65 19.96 8.93
CA PRO A 79 -3.30 19.46 8.70
C PRO A 79 -3.24 17.93 8.74
N ALA A 80 -2.30 17.38 7.97
CA ALA A 80 -1.91 15.99 8.02
C ALA A 80 -0.89 15.80 9.15
N ALA A 81 -0.88 14.62 9.75
CA ALA A 81 0.17 14.18 10.64
C ALA A 81 0.83 12.93 10.04
N LEU A 82 2.16 12.90 10.06
CA LEU A 82 2.94 11.74 9.69
C LEU A 82 3.32 10.98 10.96
N HIS A 83 2.89 9.73 11.06
CA HIS A 83 3.13 8.87 12.20
C HIS A 83 4.17 7.82 11.84
N ARG A 84 5.13 7.61 12.74
CA ARG A 84 6.08 6.50 12.68
C ARG A 84 5.62 5.42 13.65
N ILE A 85 5.47 4.20 13.15
CA ILE A 85 4.85 3.09 13.86
C ILE A 85 5.80 1.89 13.78
N GLY A 86 6.08 1.27 14.93
CA GLY A 86 6.76 -0.02 14.96
C GLY A 86 5.77 -1.13 14.60
N LEU A 87 6.08 -1.91 13.57
CA LEU A 87 5.24 -3.00 13.09
C LEU A 87 5.98 -4.33 13.19
N THR A 88 5.30 -5.35 13.72
CA THR A 88 5.73 -6.75 13.62
C THR A 88 4.59 -7.55 12.99
N ALA A 89 4.87 -8.24 11.89
CA ALA A 89 3.94 -9.13 11.21
C ALA A 89 4.64 -10.47 10.91
N ARG A 90 3.96 -11.58 11.17
CA ARG A 90 4.59 -12.92 11.12
C ARG A 90 4.38 -13.60 9.77
N ARG A 91 3.20 -13.40 9.17
CA ARG A 91 2.81 -14.02 7.89
C ARG A 91 2.57 -12.97 6.82
N THR A 92 3.60 -12.18 6.51
CA THR A 92 3.51 -11.12 5.50
C THR A 92 3.71 -11.71 4.11
N MET A 93 2.79 -11.43 3.19
CA MET A 93 2.96 -11.73 1.78
C MET A 93 3.69 -10.57 1.11
N ARG A 94 4.77 -10.85 0.37
CA ARG A 94 5.49 -9.84 -0.40
C ARG A 94 5.24 -10.09 -1.88
N LEU A 95 4.61 -9.12 -2.55
CA LEU A 95 4.38 -9.12 -3.98
C LEU A 95 5.28 -8.06 -4.62
N LEU A 96 6.07 -8.47 -5.61
CA LEU A 96 6.87 -7.59 -6.45
C LEU A 96 6.07 -7.19 -7.70
N ARG A 97 6.62 -6.26 -8.49
CA ARG A 97 6.00 -5.86 -9.76
C ARG A 97 5.73 -7.04 -10.68
N ALA A 98 6.69 -7.96 -10.82
CA ALA A 98 6.55 -9.14 -11.68
C ALA A 98 5.37 -10.01 -11.21
N ASP A 99 5.32 -10.31 -9.91
CA ASP A 99 4.22 -11.08 -9.30
C ASP A 99 2.86 -10.43 -9.57
N LEU A 100 2.75 -9.10 -9.45
CA LEU A 100 1.49 -8.39 -9.71
C LEU A 100 1.07 -8.50 -11.18
N VAL A 101 1.99 -8.36 -12.11
CA VAL A 101 1.71 -8.54 -13.55
C VAL A 101 1.27 -9.97 -13.82
N ASP A 102 1.97 -10.96 -13.27
CA ASP A 102 1.63 -12.37 -13.44
C ASP A 102 0.26 -12.69 -12.84
N LEU A 103 -0.09 -12.06 -11.71
CA LEU A 103 -1.40 -12.17 -11.08
C LEU A 103 -2.50 -11.40 -11.84
N GLY A 104 -2.18 -10.74 -12.96
CA GLY A 104 -3.14 -10.08 -13.86
C GLY A 104 -3.41 -8.62 -13.52
N VAL A 105 -2.57 -7.97 -12.72
CA VAL A 105 -2.63 -6.52 -12.52
C VAL A 105 -2.06 -5.82 -13.74
N ASP A 106 -2.85 -4.96 -14.37
CA ASP A 106 -2.36 -4.08 -15.43
C ASP A 106 -1.41 -3.03 -14.84
N TRP A 107 -0.11 -3.25 -15.07
CA TRP A 107 0.92 -2.35 -14.53
C TRP A 107 0.87 -0.95 -15.15
N ALA A 108 0.47 -0.83 -16.42
CA ALA A 108 0.39 0.47 -17.09
C ALA A 108 -0.67 1.36 -16.43
N ARG A 109 -1.72 0.74 -15.91
CA ARG A 109 -2.85 1.41 -15.23
C ARG A 109 -2.79 1.30 -13.71
N TYR A 110 -1.70 0.75 -13.15
CA TYR A 110 -1.58 0.54 -11.70
C TYR A 110 -1.65 1.86 -10.91
N GLY A 111 -1.22 2.97 -11.51
CA GLY A 111 -1.35 4.32 -10.93
C GLY A 111 -2.78 4.88 -10.94
N GLU A 112 -3.72 4.27 -11.67
CA GLU A 112 -5.10 4.73 -11.75
C GLU A 112 -5.93 4.25 -10.53
N MET A 113 -7.19 4.70 -10.48
CA MET A 113 -8.15 4.30 -9.43
C MET A 113 -8.91 3.01 -9.75
N SER A 114 -8.49 2.25 -10.77
CA SER A 114 -9.02 0.92 -11.07
C SER A 114 -8.43 -0.12 -10.12
N TYR A 115 -9.19 -0.49 -9.08
CA TYR A 115 -8.70 -1.35 -8.01
C TYR A 115 -9.16 -2.80 -8.09
N GLU A 116 -10.01 -3.15 -9.05
CA GLU A 116 -10.71 -4.45 -9.11
C GLU A 116 -9.77 -5.64 -8.87
N ARG A 117 -8.71 -5.77 -9.68
CA ARG A 117 -7.78 -6.90 -9.52
C ARG A 117 -6.98 -6.85 -8.22
N SER A 118 -6.51 -5.68 -7.81
CA SER A 118 -5.76 -5.51 -6.55
C SER A 118 -6.63 -5.79 -5.32
N GLN A 119 -7.91 -5.44 -5.35
CA GLN A 119 -8.88 -5.73 -4.29
C GLN A 119 -9.15 -7.22 -4.18
N VAL A 120 -9.29 -7.91 -5.32
CA VAL A 120 -9.46 -9.37 -5.35
C VAL A 120 -8.22 -10.07 -4.77
N ILE A 121 -7.01 -9.62 -5.14
CA ILE A 121 -5.76 -10.14 -4.57
C ILE A 121 -5.69 -9.89 -3.06
N GLY A 122 -6.00 -8.68 -2.59
CA GLY A 122 -5.94 -8.36 -1.17
C GLY A 122 -6.99 -9.10 -0.33
N ALA A 123 -8.21 -9.29 -0.87
CA ALA A 123 -9.23 -10.12 -0.23
C ALA A 123 -8.81 -11.59 -0.15
N ALA A 124 -8.19 -12.13 -1.21
CA ALA A 124 -7.65 -13.49 -1.21
C ALA A 124 -6.48 -13.65 -0.23
N ALA A 125 -5.59 -12.65 -0.11
CA ALA A 125 -4.52 -12.65 0.88
C ALA A 125 -5.06 -12.66 2.32
N ALA A 126 -6.13 -11.91 2.59
CA ALA A 126 -6.81 -11.94 3.89
C ALA A 126 -7.48 -13.30 4.16
N PHE A 127 -8.09 -13.92 3.14
CA PHE A 127 -8.67 -15.27 3.24
C PHE A 127 -7.61 -16.33 3.56
N LEU A 128 -6.39 -16.20 3.03
CA LEU A 128 -5.24 -17.05 3.34
C LEU A 128 -4.58 -16.74 4.70
N GLU A 129 -5.23 -15.95 5.55
CA GLU A 129 -4.75 -15.56 6.88
C GLU A 129 -3.34 -14.95 6.88
N ARG A 130 -3.06 -14.12 5.87
CA ARG A 130 -1.83 -13.31 5.84
C ARG A 130 -2.02 -12.06 6.69
N ASP A 131 -1.13 -11.85 7.66
CA ASP A 131 -1.20 -10.71 8.59
C ASP A 131 -0.81 -9.37 7.95
N GLY A 132 -0.23 -9.42 6.74
CA GLY A 132 0.23 -8.24 6.03
C GLY A 132 0.49 -8.50 4.56
N LEU A 133 0.43 -7.42 3.78
CA LEU A 133 0.73 -7.43 2.35
C LEU A 133 1.71 -6.29 2.03
N LEU A 134 2.92 -6.65 1.61
CA LEU A 134 3.91 -5.72 1.08
C LEU A 134 3.81 -5.73 -0.44
N ALA A 135 3.46 -4.59 -1.00
CA ALA A 135 3.33 -4.41 -2.44
C ALA A 135 3.92 -3.05 -2.87
N PRO A 136 4.31 -2.88 -4.15
CA PRO A 136 4.85 -1.62 -4.63
C PRO A 136 3.82 -0.50 -4.50
N SER A 137 4.26 0.69 -4.07
CA SER A 137 3.38 1.87 -4.06
C SER A 137 3.07 2.30 -5.49
N ALA A 138 1.81 2.66 -5.72
CA ALA A 138 1.34 3.23 -6.99
C ALA A 138 1.74 4.71 -7.15
N ARG A 139 2.14 5.37 -6.05
CA ARG A 139 2.45 6.81 -5.99
C ARG A 139 3.92 7.12 -5.75
N TRP A 140 4.66 6.14 -5.24
CA TRP A 140 6.06 6.31 -4.88
C TRP A 140 6.88 5.11 -5.38
N SER A 141 7.66 5.33 -6.44
CA SER A 141 8.60 4.33 -6.92
C SER A 141 9.97 4.54 -6.26
N LEU A 142 10.49 3.50 -5.62
CA LEU A 142 11.90 3.40 -5.18
C LEU A 142 12.93 3.65 -6.31
N ARG A 143 12.51 3.68 -7.58
CA ARG A 143 13.39 3.76 -8.76
C ARG A 143 13.58 5.16 -9.35
N ASN A 144 13.10 6.23 -8.72
CA ASN A 144 13.27 7.60 -9.23
C ASN A 144 14.18 8.51 -8.39
N ARG A 145 15.10 7.94 -7.60
CA ARG A 145 16.31 8.65 -7.14
C ARG A 145 17.55 8.08 -7.86
N SER A 146 17.74 8.48 -9.11
CA SER A 146 19.09 8.68 -9.60
C SER A 146 19.48 10.12 -9.22
N PRO A 147 20.48 10.36 -8.35
CA PRO A 147 20.97 11.69 -8.12
C PRO A 147 21.88 12.05 -9.31
N ILE A 148 21.32 12.58 -10.39
CA ILE A 148 22.13 13.22 -11.42
C ILE A 148 21.86 14.72 -11.37
N ARG A 149 22.89 15.42 -10.87
CA ARG A 149 23.15 16.87 -10.77
C ARG A 149 22.39 17.59 -9.64
N GLY A 150 23.04 18.35 -8.77
CA GLY A 150 24.35 18.99 -8.88
C GLY A 150 25.16 18.98 -7.59
N GLN A 151 26.46 18.74 -7.75
CA GLN A 151 27.48 19.43 -6.98
C GLN A 151 27.24 20.96 -6.99
N PRO A 152 27.60 21.69 -5.93
CA PRO A 152 29.01 21.93 -5.65
C PRO A 152 29.42 21.68 -4.20
N CYS A 153 30.55 20.99 -4.06
CA CYS A 153 31.58 21.43 -3.11
C CYS A 153 32.41 22.45 -3.90
N PRO A 154 32.63 23.69 -3.41
CA PRO A 154 33.80 23.86 -2.54
C PRO A 154 33.68 24.93 -1.44
N ARG A 155 34.45 24.65 -0.37
CA ARG A 155 34.90 25.45 0.79
C ARG A 155 33.89 25.73 1.89
#